data_AF-G0UBG5-F1
#
_entry.id   AF-G0UBG5-F1
#
_cell.length_a   1.000
_cell.length_b   1.000
_cell.length_c   1.000
_cell.angle_alpha   90.00
_cell.angle_beta   90.00
_cell.angle_gamma   90.00
#
_symmetry.space_group_name_H-M   'P 1'
#
loop_
_entity.id
_entity.type
_entity.pdbx_description
1 polymer ?
#
loop_
_entity_poly.entity_id
_entity_poly.type
_entity_poly.pdbx_seq_one_letter_code
_entity_poly.pdbx_strand_id
1 'polypeptide(L)'
;MDKECDVETLSLPELNAKIERCERLLQHPALLGRLPDGGEGIRSRHALYVSEKAKRVEEAPRADAIPTTEEIPSPGSYEEAARAVGERHRDFRVPVEEVVRRTFGGSLCESEIQRILSDVPPNFFLTYGETLQMEQRIMAQEREATLERLRRQSAEPNT
;
A
#
# COMPACT_ATOMS: atom_id res chain seq x y z
N MET A 1 -19.69 17.02 22.99
CA MET A 1 -18.85 18.18 23.36
C MET A 1 -17.45 17.84 22.89
N ASP A 2 -17.22 17.97 21.58
CA ASP A 2 -15.93 17.64 20.99
C ASP A 2 -14.94 18.71 21.44
N LYS A 3 -13.83 18.24 22.03
CA LYS A 3 -12.66 19.05 22.36
C LYS A 3 -12.34 19.93 21.16
N GLU A 4 -12.39 21.25 21.35
CA GLU A 4 -11.73 22.20 20.46
C GLU A 4 -10.28 21.73 20.34
N CYS A 5 -9.95 21.06 19.23
CA CYS A 5 -8.57 20.70 18.95
C CYS A 5 -7.86 22.02 18.70
N ASP A 6 -6.99 22.43 19.62
CA ASP A 6 -6.11 23.59 19.43
C ASP A 6 -5.37 23.42 18.10
N VAL A 7 -5.83 24.17 17.10
CA VAL A 7 -5.38 24.06 15.70
C VAL A 7 -3.88 24.37 15.58
N GLU A 8 -3.39 25.20 16.50
CA GLU A 8 -1.99 25.59 16.67
C GLU A 8 -1.07 24.41 17.05
N THR A 9 -1.60 23.41 17.76
CA THR A 9 -0.81 22.24 18.22
C THR A 9 -0.65 21.16 17.16
N LEU A 10 -1.41 21.23 16.06
CA LEU A 10 -1.39 20.21 15.01
C LEU A 10 -0.10 20.29 14.20
N SER A 11 0.49 19.14 13.84
CA SER A 11 1.58 19.12 12.88
C SER A 11 1.09 19.49 11.47
N LEU A 12 1.97 20.00 10.60
CA LEU A 12 1.64 20.32 9.20
C LEU A 12 1.00 19.14 8.42
N PRO A 13 1.51 17.90 8.48
CA PRO A 13 0.87 16.78 7.80
C PRO A 13 -0.52 16.43 8.36
N GLU A 14 -0.72 16.54 9.68
CA GLU A 14 -2.04 16.34 10.29
C GLU A 14 -3.03 17.44 9.89
N LEU A 15 -2.56 18.69 9.81
CA LEU A 15 -3.35 19.83 9.34
C LEU A 15 -3.81 19.61 7.88
N ASN A 16 -2.91 19.17 7.00
CA ASN A 16 -3.25 18.82 5.61
C ASN A 16 -4.28 17.69 5.53
N ALA A 17 -4.08 16.60 6.27
CA ALA A 17 -5.01 15.48 6.29
C ALA A 17 -6.42 15.88 6.78
N LYS A 18 -6.50 16.84 7.70
CA LYS A 18 -7.79 17.39 8.17
C LYS A 18 -8.45 18.29 7.13
N ILE A 19 -7.69 19.10 6.40
CA ILE A 19 -8.19 19.92 5.28
C ILE A 19 -8.79 19.01 4.21
N GLU A 20 -8.06 18.02 3.72
CA GLU A 20 -8.53 17.09 2.68
C GLU A 20 -9.79 16.32 3.10
N ARG A 21 -9.91 15.97 4.38
CA ARG A 21 -11.11 15.33 4.91
C ARG A 21 -12.32 16.26 4.85
N CYS A 22 -12.14 17.51 5.24
CA CYS A 22 -13.18 18.52 5.15
C CYS A 22 -13.58 18.78 3.69
N GLU A 23 -12.61 18.92 2.77
CA GLU A 23 -12.88 19.12 1.34
C GLU A 23 -13.72 17.99 0.73
N ARG A 24 -13.36 16.72 1.01
CA ARG A 24 -14.15 15.57 0.56
C ARG A 24 -15.58 15.59 1.09
N LEU A 25 -15.79 15.98 2.35
CA LEU A 25 -17.14 16.11 2.91
C LEU A 25 -17.92 17.27 2.28
N LEU A 26 -17.23 18.37 1.97
CA LEU A 26 -17.83 19.54 1.32
C LEU A 26 -18.27 19.27 -0.13
N GLN A 27 -17.64 18.31 -0.81
CA GLN A 27 -18.05 17.84 -2.15
C GLN A 27 -19.37 17.07 -2.16
N HIS A 28 -19.92 16.70 -0.99
CA HIS A 28 -21.14 15.90 -0.88
C HIS A 28 -22.29 16.67 -0.18
N PRO A 29 -22.96 17.61 -0.87
CA PRO A 29 -24.02 18.43 -0.28
C PRO A 29 -25.21 17.62 0.24
N ALA A 30 -25.50 16.46 -0.36
CA ALA A 30 -26.54 15.54 0.12
C ALA A 30 -26.23 14.94 1.50
N LEU A 31 -24.95 14.79 1.86
CA LEU A 31 -24.55 14.32 3.19
C LEU A 31 -24.60 15.47 4.21
N LEU A 32 -24.20 16.68 3.81
CA LEU A 32 -24.26 17.86 4.67
C LEU A 32 -25.70 18.24 5.02
N GLY A 33 -26.63 18.12 4.08
CA GLY A 33 -28.05 18.41 4.31
C GLY A 33 -28.74 17.45 5.30
N ARG A 34 -28.12 16.31 5.62
CA ARG A 34 -28.60 15.37 6.65
C ARG A 34 -28.13 15.72 8.06
N LEU A 35 -27.16 16.63 8.18
CA LEU A 35 -26.62 17.05 9.47
C LEU A 35 -27.53 18.13 10.10
N PRO A 36 -27.64 18.16 11.44
CA PRO A 36 -28.50 19.11 12.14
C PRO A 36 -28.07 20.58 11.94
N ASP A 37 -26.81 20.82 11.60
CA ASP A 37 -26.22 22.14 11.31
C ASP A 37 -26.03 22.39 9.81
N GLY A 38 -26.54 21.51 8.93
CA GLY A 38 -26.35 21.63 7.49
C GLY A 38 -24.88 21.61 7.04
N GLY A 39 -23.98 21.06 7.86
CA GLY A 39 -22.54 21.05 7.62
C GLY A 39 -21.81 22.36 7.98
N GLU A 40 -22.44 23.28 8.70
CA GLU A 40 -21.82 24.54 9.10
C GLU A 40 -20.56 24.32 9.94
N GLY A 41 -20.59 23.40 10.91
CA GLY A 41 -19.40 23.07 11.70
C GLY A 41 -18.25 22.45 10.88
N ILE A 42 -18.54 21.83 9.74
CA ILE A 42 -17.50 21.34 8.81
C ILE A 42 -16.88 22.51 8.05
N ARG A 43 -17.70 23.45 7.57
CA ARG A 43 -17.23 24.68 6.90
C ARG A 43 -16.38 25.56 7.83
N SER A 44 -16.83 25.77 9.07
CA SER A 44 -16.08 26.57 10.05
C SER A 44 -14.72 25.94 10.37
N ARG A 45 -14.67 24.62 10.59
CA ARG A 45 -13.39 23.91 10.83
C ARG A 45 -12.46 23.94 9.62
N HIS A 46 -13.01 23.78 8.41
CA HIS A 46 -12.24 23.89 7.18
C HIS A 46 -11.58 25.27 7.04
N ALA A 47 -12.36 26.34 7.27
CA ALA A 47 -11.84 27.71 7.23
C ALA A 47 -10.70 27.91 8.24
N LEU A 48 -10.86 27.42 9.48
CA LEU A 48 -9.81 27.49 10.52
C LEU A 48 -8.53 26.77 10.10
N TYR A 49 -8.62 25.54 9.56
CA TYR A 49 -7.45 24.80 9.14
C TYR A 49 -6.73 25.44 7.95
N VAL A 50 -7.49 25.98 6.99
CA VAL A 50 -6.93 26.68 5.83
C VAL A 50 -6.24 27.98 6.26
N SER A 51 -6.85 28.75 7.17
CA SER A 51 -6.25 29.97 7.71
C SER A 51 -4.96 29.67 8.49
N GLU A 52 -4.93 28.61 9.31
CA GLU A 52 -3.71 28.20 10.02
C GLU A 52 -2.61 27.78 9.04
N LYS A 53 -2.95 27.02 8.00
CA LYS A 53 -2.00 26.62 6.96
C LYS A 53 -1.44 27.85 6.24
N ALA A 54 -2.27 28.84 5.93
CA ALA A 54 -1.85 30.09 5.32
C ALA A 54 -0.89 30.87 6.23
N LYS A 55 -1.20 30.99 7.53
CA LYS A 55 -0.30 31.62 8.52
C LYS A 55 1.07 30.96 8.57
N ARG A 56 1.14 29.62 8.61
CA ARG A 56 2.42 28.89 8.64
C ARG A 56 3.24 29.02 7.36
N VAL A 57 2.57 29.24 6.23
CA VAL A 57 3.22 29.51 4.94
C VAL A 57 3.73 30.96 4.88
N GLU A 58 3.01 31.93 5.48
CA GLU A 58 3.41 33.34 5.55
C GLU A 58 4.47 33.63 6.62
N GLU A 59 4.44 32.93 7.75
CA GLU A 59 5.42 33.02 8.85
C GLU A 59 6.71 32.23 8.59
N ALA A 60 6.74 31.43 7.52
CA ALA A 60 8.00 30.87 7.04
C ALA A 60 8.93 32.04 6.68
N PRO A 61 10.14 32.13 7.27
CA PRO A 61 11.02 33.25 7.02
C PRO A 61 11.32 33.33 5.53
N ARG A 62 11.01 34.48 4.91
CA ARG A 62 11.49 34.84 3.57
C ARG A 62 13.02 34.88 3.60
N ALA A 63 13.64 33.73 3.39
CA ALA A 63 15.05 33.60 3.15
C ALA A 63 15.25 33.59 1.63
N ASP A 64 15.46 34.78 1.06
CA ASP A 64 16.15 34.91 -0.21
C ASP A 64 17.63 34.53 -0.02
N ALA A 65 17.93 33.22 -0.06
CA ALA A 65 19.26 32.64 -0.26
C ALA A 65 19.16 31.15 -0.67
N ILE A 66 19.17 30.91 -1.98
CA ILE A 66 19.64 29.75 -2.80
C ILE A 66 20.08 28.45 -2.06
N PRO A 67 19.98 27.25 -2.70
CA PRO A 67 18.83 26.48 -3.13
C PRO A 67 18.81 25.15 -2.35
N THR A 68 17.89 24.95 -1.41
CA THR A 68 17.73 23.59 -0.86
C THR A 68 16.68 22.89 -1.70
N THR A 69 17.19 22.27 -2.77
CA THR A 69 16.66 21.06 -3.38
C THR A 69 15.39 20.58 -2.70
N GLU A 70 14.25 20.92 -3.31
CA GLU A 70 13.17 19.94 -3.33
C GLU A 70 13.83 18.69 -3.89
N GLU A 71 14.16 17.74 -3.02
CA GLU A 71 14.21 16.36 -3.43
C GLU A 71 12.77 15.99 -3.79
N ILE A 72 12.32 16.49 -4.95
CA ILE A 72 11.66 15.62 -5.90
C ILE A 72 12.60 14.41 -5.93
N PRO A 73 12.21 13.23 -5.40
CA PRO A 73 13.12 12.10 -5.39
C PRO A 73 13.55 11.94 -6.83
N SER A 74 14.84 12.19 -7.07
CA SER A 74 15.48 11.87 -8.33
C SER A 74 14.97 10.48 -8.71
N PRO A 75 14.59 10.22 -9.97
CA PRO A 75 14.11 8.90 -10.36
C PRO A 75 15.05 7.77 -9.91
N GLY A 76 16.34 8.04 -9.70
CA GLY A 76 17.29 7.13 -9.06
C GLY A 76 17.05 6.86 -7.56
N SER A 77 16.62 7.85 -6.76
CA SER A 77 16.31 7.71 -5.33
C SER A 77 15.03 6.91 -5.09
N TYR A 78 13.99 7.14 -5.91
CA TYR A 78 12.77 6.33 -5.82
C TYR A 78 13.03 4.89 -6.27
N GLU A 79 13.78 4.69 -7.36
CA GLU A 79 14.09 3.35 -7.84
C GLU A 79 14.97 2.56 -6.85
N GLU A 80 15.95 3.21 -6.23
CA GLU A 80 16.76 2.60 -5.17
C GLU A 80 15.95 2.30 -3.92
N ALA A 81 15.05 3.20 -3.51
CA ALA A 81 14.14 2.96 -2.40
C ALA A 81 13.17 1.80 -2.70
N ALA A 82 12.61 1.75 -3.91
CA ALA A 82 11.73 0.67 -4.35
C ALA A 82 12.46 -0.67 -4.42
N ARG A 83 13.71 -0.67 -4.91
CA ARG A 83 14.57 -1.86 -4.93
C ARG A 83 14.89 -2.34 -3.53
N ALA A 84 15.24 -1.44 -2.61
CA ALA A 84 15.50 -1.76 -1.21
C ALA A 84 14.26 -2.33 -0.51
N VAL A 85 13.07 -1.81 -0.78
CA VAL A 85 11.80 -2.36 -0.27
C VAL A 85 11.53 -3.74 -0.85
N GLY A 86 11.72 -3.91 -2.17
CA GLY A 86 11.57 -5.20 -2.85
C GLY A 86 12.53 -6.26 -2.30
N GLU A 87 13.78 -5.92 -2.04
CA GLU A 87 14.76 -6.82 -1.42
C GLU A 87 14.38 -7.20 0.01
N ARG A 88 13.94 -6.23 0.83
CA ARG A 88 13.51 -6.48 2.21
C ARG A 88 12.30 -7.40 2.32
N HIS A 89 11.45 -7.43 1.30
CA HIS A 89 10.19 -8.19 1.32
C HIS A 89 10.15 -9.32 0.30
N ARG A 90 11.30 -9.65 -0.31
CA ARG A 90 11.45 -10.66 -1.35
C ARG A 90 10.90 -12.03 -0.95
N ASP A 91 11.15 -12.44 0.29
CA ASP A 91 10.70 -13.73 0.82
C ASP A 91 9.70 -13.56 1.98
N PHE A 92 9.04 -12.40 2.06
CA PHE A 92 8.00 -12.16 3.06
C PHE A 92 6.76 -13.01 2.76
N ARG A 93 6.33 -13.80 3.75
CA ARG A 93 5.10 -14.60 3.65
C ARG A 93 3.93 -13.82 4.20
N VAL A 94 2.90 -13.67 3.37
CA VAL A 94 1.66 -13.04 3.77
C VAL A 94 0.91 -13.97 4.75
N PRO A 95 0.63 -13.54 5.99
CA PRO A 95 -0.16 -14.32 6.94
C PRO A 95 -1.62 -14.34 6.48
N VAL A 96 -2.02 -15.42 5.79
CA VAL A 96 -3.37 -15.57 5.22
C VAL A 96 -4.46 -15.40 6.28
N GLU A 97 -4.25 -15.94 7.48
CA GLU A 97 -5.18 -15.78 8.60
C GLU A 97 -5.40 -14.32 8.98
N GLU A 98 -4.33 -13.53 9.09
CA GLU A 98 -4.45 -12.11 9.42
C GLU A 98 -5.21 -11.34 8.33
N VAL A 99 -4.96 -11.66 7.05
CA VAL A 99 -5.66 -11.05 5.92
C VAL A 99 -7.15 -11.40 5.92
N VAL A 100 -7.49 -12.68 6.13
CA VAL A 100 -8.88 -13.14 6.19
C VAL A 100 -9.60 -12.50 7.38
N ARG A 101 -8.97 -12.47 8.56
CA ARG A 101 -9.56 -11.84 9.75
C ARG A 101 -9.72 -10.33 9.60
N ARG A 102 -8.75 -9.63 9.01
CA ARG A 102 -8.88 -8.19 8.73
C ARG A 102 -10.03 -7.91 7.76
N THR A 103 -10.23 -8.77 6.76
CA THR A 103 -11.22 -8.57 5.71
C THR A 103 -12.63 -8.96 6.16
N PHE A 104 -12.77 -10.05 6.91
CA PHE A 104 -14.05 -10.69 7.22
C PHE A 104 -14.40 -10.76 8.72
N GLY A 105 -13.54 -10.30 9.61
CA GLY A 105 -13.65 -10.46 11.08
C GLY A 105 -14.83 -9.79 11.77
N GLY A 106 -15.78 -9.22 11.02
CA GLY A 106 -17.08 -8.77 11.53
C GLY A 106 -18.26 -9.17 10.65
N SER A 107 -18.02 -9.88 9.55
CA SER A 107 -19.04 -10.28 8.56
C SER A 107 -19.26 -11.79 8.52
N LEU A 108 -18.23 -12.57 8.86
CA LEU A 108 -18.28 -14.02 8.90
C LEU A 108 -18.12 -14.51 10.35
N CYS A 109 -18.77 -15.62 10.66
CA CYS A 109 -18.56 -16.30 11.94
C CYS A 109 -17.21 -17.05 11.94
N GLU A 110 -16.69 -17.34 13.14
CA GLU A 110 -15.38 -17.96 13.29
C GLU A 110 -15.27 -19.30 12.55
N SER A 111 -16.32 -20.12 12.52
CA SER A 111 -16.33 -21.39 11.79
C SER A 111 -16.18 -21.22 10.28
N GLU A 112 -16.73 -20.14 9.72
CA GLU A 112 -16.63 -19.84 8.29
C GLU A 112 -15.22 -19.33 7.95
N ILE A 113 -14.63 -18.53 8.83
CA ILE A 113 -13.23 -18.11 8.75
C ILE A 113 -12.30 -19.32 8.78
N GLN A 114 -12.51 -20.26 9.72
CA GLN A 114 -11.70 -21.47 9.81
C GLN A 114 -11.82 -22.36 8.56
N ARG A 115 -13.01 -22.47 7.97
CA ARG A 115 -13.21 -23.20 6.69
C ARG A 115 -12.38 -22.58 5.57
N ILE A 116 -12.42 -21.25 5.43
CA ILE A 116 -11.62 -20.54 4.43
C ILE A 116 -10.12 -20.81 4.65
N LEU A 117 -9.65 -20.81 5.90
CA LEU A 117 -8.24 -21.07 6.20
C LEU A 117 -7.83 -22.52 5.91
N SER A 118 -8.71 -23.49 6.15
CA SER A 118 -8.43 -24.90 5.85
C SER A 118 -8.40 -25.21 4.35
N ASP A 119 -9.13 -24.43 3.55
CA ASP A 119 -9.19 -24.62 2.09
C ASP A 119 -7.94 -24.10 1.38
N VAL A 120 -7.14 -23.25 2.03
CA VAL A 120 -5.91 -22.69 1.47
C VAL A 120 -4.76 -23.69 1.65
N PRO A 121 -4.17 -24.22 0.56
CA PRO A 121 -3.04 -25.14 0.66
C PRO A 121 -1.84 -24.52 1.37
N PRO A 122 -1.02 -25.33 2.07
CA PRO A 122 0.27 -24.86 2.57
C PRO A 122 1.13 -24.41 1.39
N ASN A 123 1.81 -23.27 1.54
CA ASN A 123 2.65 -22.66 0.50
C ASN A 123 1.89 -22.29 -0.78
N PHE A 124 0.57 -22.04 -0.70
CA PHE A 124 -0.21 -21.55 -1.84
C PHE A 124 0.41 -20.30 -2.47
N PHE A 125 0.95 -19.40 -1.64
CA PHE A 125 1.78 -18.29 -2.08
C PHE A 125 3.25 -18.69 -1.93
N LEU A 126 3.94 -18.84 -3.06
CA LEU A 126 5.39 -19.03 -3.10
C LEU A 126 6.09 -17.71 -2.84
N THR A 127 7.16 -17.75 -2.06
CA THR A 127 8.13 -16.66 -1.98
C THR A 127 8.89 -16.53 -3.30
N TYR A 128 9.58 -15.41 -3.49
CA TYR A 128 10.41 -15.24 -4.69
C TYR A 128 11.51 -16.31 -4.77
N GLY A 129 12.17 -16.64 -3.65
CA GLY A 129 13.17 -17.69 -3.59
C GLY A 129 12.59 -19.07 -3.96
N GLU A 130 11.42 -19.42 -3.44
CA GLU A 130 10.73 -20.67 -3.76
C GLU A 130 10.31 -20.74 -5.23
N THR A 131 9.89 -19.61 -5.80
CA THR A 131 9.52 -19.49 -7.21
C THR A 131 10.73 -19.76 -8.11
N LEU A 132 11.87 -19.14 -7.83
CA LEU A 132 13.11 -19.39 -8.57
C LEU A 132 13.57 -20.85 -8.46
N GLN A 133 13.50 -21.44 -7.26
CA GLN A 133 13.86 -22.85 -7.09
C GLN A 133 12.95 -23.79 -7.88
N MET A 134 11.65 -23.49 -7.90
CA MET A 134 10.69 -24.25 -8.69
C MET A 134 10.99 -24.13 -10.18
N GLU A 135 11.24 -22.92 -10.69
CA GLU A 135 11.61 -22.70 -12.09
C GLU A 135 12.90 -23.42 -12.49
N GLN A 136 13.95 -23.34 -11.66
CA GLN A 136 15.20 -24.07 -11.89
C GLN A 136 14.98 -25.57 -11.96
N ARG A 137 14.12 -26.12 -11.09
CA ARG A 137 13.78 -27.53 -11.09
C ARG A 137 13.04 -27.93 -12.37
N ILE A 138 12.09 -27.11 -12.82
CA ILE A 138 11.34 -27.32 -14.06
C ILE A 138 12.31 -27.32 -15.26
N MET A 139 13.18 -26.31 -15.36
CA MET A 139 14.15 -26.23 -16.45
C MET A 139 15.13 -27.42 -16.46
N ALA A 140 15.56 -27.89 -15.29
CA ALA A 140 16.41 -29.07 -15.18
C ALA A 140 15.70 -30.33 -15.71
N GLN A 141 14.42 -30.52 -15.36
CA GLN A 141 13.61 -31.63 -15.84
C GLN A 141 13.37 -31.58 -17.34
N GLU A 142 13.07 -30.41 -17.90
CA GLU A 142 12.90 -30.24 -19.35
C GLU A 142 14.19 -30.53 -20.12
N ARG A 143 15.33 -30.07 -19.58
CA ARG A 143 16.64 -30.37 -20.15
C ARG A 143 16.91 -31.86 -20.14
N GLU A 144 16.63 -32.55 -19.04
CA GLU A 144 16.81 -33.99 -18.91
C GLU A 144 15.91 -34.76 -19.91
N ALA A 145 14.63 -34.43 -19.97
CA ALA A 145 13.69 -35.03 -20.92
C ALA A 145 14.11 -34.81 -22.38
N THR A 146 14.66 -33.63 -22.69
CA THR A 146 15.17 -33.33 -24.03
C THR A 146 16.40 -34.15 -24.37
N LEU A 147 17.34 -34.30 -23.42
CA LEU A 147 18.53 -35.15 -23.60
C LEU A 147 18.15 -36.62 -23.79
N GLU A 148 17.18 -37.12 -23.03
CA GLU A 148 16.66 -38.48 -23.21
C GLU A 148 16.04 -38.68 -24.60
N ARG A 149 15.24 -37.72 -25.08
CA ARG A 149 14.66 -37.77 -26.42
C ARG A 149 15.74 -37.81 -27.50
N LEU A 150 16.77 -36.97 -27.40
CA LEU A 150 17.88 -36.96 -28.34
C LEU A 150 18.67 -38.27 -28.32
N ARG A 151 18.90 -38.85 -27.13
CA ARG A 151 19.56 -40.16 -26.99
C ARG A 151 18.77 -41.25 -27.72
N ARG A 152 17.45 -41.28 -27.56
CA ARG A 152 16.57 -42.24 -28.27
C ARG A 152 16.66 -42.07 -29.79
N GLN A 153 16.59 -40.83 -30.28
CA GLN A 153 16.72 -40.52 -31.72
C GLN A 153 18.10 -40.88 -32.29
N SER A 154 19.17 -40.70 -31.52
CA SER A 154 20.52 -41.10 -31.95
C SER A 154 20.79 -42.61 -31.87
N ALA A 155 19.95 -43.35 -31.13
CA ALA A 155 20.06 -44.79 -30.94
C ALA A 155 19.23 -45.60 -31.95
N GLU A 156 18.38 -44.96 -32.75
CA GLU A 156 17.73 -45.56 -33.91
C GLU A 156 18.63 -45.37 -35.15
N PRO A 157 19.40 -46.40 -35.57
CA PRO A 157 20.14 -46.31 -36.82
C PRO A 157 19.14 -46.28 -37.98
N ASN A 158 19.28 -45.30 -38.88
CA ASN A 158 18.56 -45.24 -40.15
C ASN A 158 18.76 -46.58 -40.91
N THR A 159 17.73 -47.44 -40.89
CA THR A 159 17.55 -48.56 -41.81
C THR A 159 16.73 -48.13 -43.02
#